data_AF-A0A098LK55-F1
#
_entry.id   AF-A0A098LK55-F1
#
_cell.length_a   1.000
_cell.length_b   1.000
_cell.length_c   1.000
_cell.angle_alpha   90.00
_cell.angle_beta   90.00
_cell.angle_gamma   90.00
#
_symmetry.space_group_name_H-M   'P 1'
#
loop_
_entity.id
_entity.type
_entity.pdbx_description
1 polymer ?
#
loop_
_entity_poly.entity_id
_entity_poly.type
_entity_poly.pdbx_seq_one_letter_code
_entity_poly.pdbx_strand_id
1 'polypeptide(L)'
;MKRNFYYFKPAGLLCVLLFFISTFAYGQYCYLGTDSEELQTFLHSTTLLVLSGDEEFDKKLEEGFKEYWKVTPYKVVKESELSEYIKNPAYSIFIPLLIRVDMQSSTTTLMRPRGNSFFDHSRYWLALYNGGKKSIGKFTSYDEIAYAPFDIYGTETSAEESYFRIPYMIKNINDAVVLVKEKSMVGRRGAIIKSLVSEYNSKTPILKNKTLLINEDLLSSKIDSKPVLDVELLKLYPYKYKVAKQSEIESLIASKDKNYCYFTTAIDYAKQFFVFDIENQSVVYTIIPGSGIQIEARDIIELTNAIKK
;
A
#
# COMPACT_ATOMS: atom_id res chain seq x y z
N MET A 1 -56.93 34.26 10.34
CA MET A 1 -57.21 32.80 10.38
C MET A 1 -57.40 32.37 8.93
N LYS A 2 -56.67 31.41 8.34
CA LYS A 2 -55.88 30.28 8.86
C LYS A 2 -54.39 30.40 8.47
N ARG A 3 -53.47 29.70 9.16
CA ARG A 3 -52.07 29.49 8.72
C ARG A 3 -51.93 28.05 8.21
N ASN A 4 -51.46 27.86 6.99
CA ASN A 4 -51.16 26.52 6.46
C ASN A 4 -49.72 26.14 6.84
N PHE A 5 -49.55 25.10 7.65
CA PHE A 5 -48.24 24.50 7.92
C PHE A 5 -47.91 23.51 6.79
N TYR A 6 -46.85 23.79 6.04
CA TYR A 6 -46.29 22.82 5.09
C TYR A 6 -45.50 21.75 5.85
N TYR A 7 -46.07 20.55 5.94
CA TYR A 7 -45.35 19.37 6.44
C TYR A 7 -44.26 18.95 5.46
N PHE A 8 -43.00 19.26 5.81
CA PHE A 8 -41.84 18.64 5.16
C PHE A 8 -41.86 17.13 5.47
N LYS A 9 -41.99 16.29 4.43
CA LYS A 9 -41.87 14.84 4.58
C LYS A 9 -40.42 14.47 4.91
N PRO A 10 -40.16 13.53 5.84
CA PRO A 10 -38.80 13.15 6.26
C PRO A 10 -37.98 12.34 5.21
N ALA A 11 -38.41 12.33 3.95
CA ALA A 11 -37.74 11.60 2.86
C ALA A 11 -36.34 12.13 2.51
N GLY A 12 -36.06 13.41 2.80
CA GLY A 12 -34.77 14.03 2.47
C GLY A 12 -33.56 13.47 3.25
N LEU A 13 -33.78 12.95 4.47
CA LEU A 13 -32.68 12.49 5.33
C LEU A 13 -32.06 11.16 4.85
N LEU A 14 -32.86 10.31 4.20
CA LEU A 14 -32.40 9.00 3.73
C LEU A 14 -31.42 9.10 2.54
N CYS A 15 -31.61 10.10 1.67
CA CYS A 15 -30.73 10.32 0.52
C CYS A 15 -29.34 10.84 0.92
N VAL A 16 -29.21 11.56 2.03
CA VAL A 16 -27.92 12.03 2.56
C VAL A 16 -27.10 10.87 3.14
N LEU A 17 -27.77 9.92 3.81
CA LEU A 17 -27.15 8.70 4.35
C LEU A 17 -26.61 7.74 3.28
N LEU A 18 -27.17 7.76 2.06
CA LEU A 18 -26.72 6.91 0.96
C LEU A 18 -25.50 7.46 0.19
N PHE A 19 -25.09 8.71 0.45
CA PHE A 19 -23.87 9.28 -0.16
C PHE A 19 -22.56 8.92 0.58
N PHE A 20 -22.64 8.19 1.69
CA PHE A 20 -21.47 7.64 2.41
C PHE A 20 -21.04 6.25 1.91
N ILE A 21 -21.26 5.94 0.62
CA ILE A 21 -20.46 4.92 -0.08
C ILE A 21 -19.07 5.52 -0.35
N SER A 22 -18.26 5.63 0.70
CA SER A 22 -16.86 6.04 0.58
C SER A 22 -16.13 5.03 -0.30
N THR A 23 -15.54 5.51 -1.39
CA THR A 23 -14.69 4.73 -2.30
C THR A 23 -13.39 4.37 -1.59
N PHE A 24 -13.43 3.32 -0.77
CA PHE A 24 -12.29 2.85 0.01
C PHE A 24 -11.07 2.60 -0.89
N ALA A 25 -10.09 3.48 -0.74
CA ALA A 25 -8.75 3.28 -1.25
C ALA A 25 -8.13 2.11 -0.50
N TYR A 26 -8.00 0.96 -1.15
CA TYR A 26 -7.05 -0.09 -0.74
C TYR A 26 -5.63 0.55 -0.68
N GLY A 27 -4.57 0.13 0.02
CA GLY A 27 -4.29 -1.00 0.93
C GLY A 27 -3.31 -2.01 0.35
N GLN A 28 -2.13 -2.21 0.97
CA GLN A 28 -1.12 -3.17 0.49
C GLN A 28 -1.60 -4.63 0.54
N TYR A 29 -2.33 -5.06 -0.48
CA TYR A 29 -3.04 -6.33 -0.52
C TYR A 29 -3.12 -6.87 -1.95
N CYS A 30 -3.28 -8.19 -2.05
CA CYS A 30 -3.92 -8.75 -3.23
C CYS A 30 -5.44 -8.51 -3.13
N TYR A 31 -6.06 -8.11 -4.23
CA TYR A 31 -7.48 -7.71 -4.26
C TYR A 31 -8.42 -8.77 -4.81
N LEU A 32 -7.87 -9.86 -5.33
CA LEU A 32 -8.55 -10.90 -6.07
C LEU A 32 -8.53 -12.19 -5.26
N GLY A 33 -9.65 -12.91 -5.22
CA GLY A 33 -9.68 -14.26 -4.65
C GLY A 33 -9.24 -15.32 -5.66
N THR A 34 -9.07 -16.56 -5.21
CA THR A 34 -8.78 -17.71 -6.09
C THR A 34 -9.91 -18.03 -7.06
N ASP A 35 -11.09 -17.45 -6.85
CA ASP A 35 -12.28 -17.45 -7.71
C ASP A 35 -12.28 -16.38 -8.83
N SER A 36 -11.24 -15.52 -8.93
CA SER A 36 -11.11 -14.50 -9.99
C SER A 36 -10.38 -15.02 -11.23
N GLU A 37 -10.98 -14.84 -12.41
CA GLU A 37 -10.36 -15.14 -13.71
C GLU A 37 -9.09 -14.30 -13.94
N GLU A 38 -9.05 -13.07 -13.42
CA GLU A 38 -7.90 -12.17 -13.48
C GLU A 38 -6.73 -12.70 -12.64
N LEU A 39 -6.98 -13.26 -11.45
CA LEU A 39 -5.91 -13.90 -10.66
C LEU A 39 -5.42 -15.18 -11.35
N GLN A 40 -6.33 -15.98 -11.91
CA GLN A 40 -5.92 -17.19 -12.65
C GLN A 40 -5.14 -16.84 -13.92
N THR A 41 -5.49 -15.77 -14.64
CA THR A 41 -4.72 -15.25 -15.79
C THR A 41 -3.30 -14.89 -15.37
N PHE A 42 -3.17 -14.14 -14.26
CA PHE A 42 -1.87 -13.76 -13.72
C PHE A 42 -1.00 -14.97 -13.36
N LEU A 43 -1.56 -15.96 -12.65
CA LEU A 43 -0.83 -17.15 -12.20
C LEU A 43 -0.29 -18.03 -13.34
N HIS A 44 -0.79 -17.86 -14.58
CA HIS A 44 -0.31 -18.55 -15.78
C HIS A 44 0.50 -17.63 -16.72
N SER A 45 0.78 -16.39 -16.31
CA SER A 45 1.49 -15.37 -17.11
C SER A 45 3.00 -15.34 -16.84
N THR A 46 3.75 -14.67 -17.72
CA THR A 46 5.12 -14.21 -17.42
C THR A 46 5.08 -12.76 -16.93
N THR A 47 5.67 -12.45 -15.78
CA THR A 47 5.72 -11.08 -15.25
C THR A 47 6.81 -10.26 -15.94
N LEU A 48 6.45 -9.07 -16.39
CA LEU A 48 7.38 -8.03 -16.81
C LEU A 48 7.75 -7.21 -15.58
N LEU A 49 9.01 -7.28 -15.14
CA LEU A 49 9.56 -6.26 -14.25
C LEU A 49 9.93 -5.05 -15.13
N VAL A 50 9.17 -3.97 -15.01
CA VAL A 50 9.38 -2.75 -15.81
C VAL A 50 10.23 -1.78 -15.01
N LEU A 51 11.41 -1.48 -15.56
CA LEU A 51 12.38 -0.53 -15.00
C LEU A 51 11.92 0.93 -15.17
N SER A 52 12.20 1.78 -14.18
CA SER A 52 11.89 3.21 -14.15
C SER A 52 12.90 4.06 -14.93
N GLY A 53 14.16 3.60 -15.04
CA GLY A 53 15.27 4.35 -15.59
C GLY A 53 16.13 5.08 -14.55
N ASP A 54 15.86 4.92 -13.25
CA ASP A 54 16.76 5.35 -12.17
C ASP A 54 17.64 4.18 -11.69
N GLU A 55 18.96 4.36 -11.68
CA GLU A 55 19.91 3.26 -11.48
C GLU A 55 19.85 2.63 -10.08
N GLU A 56 19.63 3.42 -9.03
CA GLU A 56 19.58 2.88 -7.65
C GLU A 56 18.23 2.21 -7.39
N PHE A 57 17.14 2.83 -7.83
CA PHE A 57 15.80 2.27 -7.73
C PHE A 57 15.64 0.97 -8.55
N ASP A 58 16.09 0.95 -9.80
CA ASP A 58 16.03 -0.22 -10.68
C ASP A 58 16.87 -1.38 -10.15
N LYS A 59 18.07 -1.08 -9.63
CA LYS A 59 18.89 -2.08 -8.94
C LYS A 59 18.16 -2.68 -7.73
N LYS A 60 17.44 -1.87 -6.94
CA LYS A 60 16.65 -2.37 -5.81
C LYS A 60 15.42 -3.16 -6.25
N LEU A 61 14.81 -2.81 -7.39
CA LEU A 61 13.77 -3.62 -8.01
C LEU A 61 14.30 -5.01 -8.40
N GLU A 62 15.43 -5.07 -9.12
CA GLU A 62 16.04 -6.34 -9.56
C GLU A 62 16.53 -7.20 -8.39
N GLU A 63 17.19 -6.60 -7.39
CA GLU A 63 17.61 -7.28 -6.15
C GLU A 63 16.40 -7.89 -5.42
N GLY A 64 15.33 -7.11 -5.22
CA GLY A 64 14.12 -7.55 -4.55
C GLY A 64 13.35 -8.63 -5.31
N PHE A 65 13.27 -8.54 -6.64
CA PHE A 65 12.67 -9.59 -7.48
C PHE A 65 13.44 -10.89 -7.38
N LYS A 66 14.77 -10.81 -7.46
CA LYS A 66 15.66 -11.98 -7.41
C LYS A 66 15.64 -12.70 -6.06
N GLU A 67 15.49 -11.99 -4.94
CA GLU A 67 15.39 -12.63 -3.60
C GLU A 67 13.99 -13.18 -3.31
N TYR A 68 12.93 -12.47 -3.73
CA TYR A 68 11.57 -12.71 -3.21
C TYR A 68 10.52 -13.14 -4.23
N TRP A 69 10.63 -12.82 -5.53
CA TRP A 69 9.57 -13.12 -6.50
C TRP A 69 9.51 -14.61 -6.85
N LYS A 70 8.43 -15.27 -6.45
CA LYS A 70 8.26 -16.74 -6.59
C LYS A 70 6.91 -17.15 -7.19
N VAL A 71 6.06 -16.19 -7.54
CA VAL A 71 4.69 -16.45 -8.05
C VAL A 71 4.68 -16.97 -9.48
N THR A 72 5.49 -16.36 -10.36
CA THR A 72 5.50 -16.55 -11.81
C THR A 72 6.92 -16.45 -12.36
N PRO A 73 7.20 -17.01 -13.56
CA PRO A 73 8.38 -16.64 -14.33
C PRO A 73 8.39 -15.13 -14.59
N TYR A 74 9.55 -14.49 -14.61
CA TYR A 74 9.67 -13.07 -14.91
C TYR A 74 10.78 -12.76 -15.92
N LYS A 75 10.68 -11.59 -16.56
CA LYS A 75 11.77 -10.97 -17.31
C LYS A 75 11.81 -9.48 -17.04
N VAL A 76 12.99 -8.88 -17.12
CA VAL A 76 13.21 -7.44 -16.96
C VAL A 76 13.05 -6.75 -18.32
N VAL A 77 12.38 -5.59 -18.35
CA VAL A 77 12.17 -4.77 -19.55
C VAL A 77 12.22 -3.27 -19.20
N LYS A 78 12.54 -2.42 -20.17
CA LYS A 78 12.51 -0.95 -20.06
C LYS A 78 11.11 -0.39 -20.37
N GLU A 79 10.79 0.82 -19.89
CA GLU A 79 9.54 1.54 -20.26
C GLU A 79 9.29 1.52 -21.78
N SER A 80 10.32 1.74 -22.59
CA SER A 80 10.23 1.76 -24.05
C SER A 80 9.72 0.45 -24.67
N GLU A 81 10.07 -0.69 -24.06
CA GLU A 81 9.77 -2.04 -24.56
C GLU A 81 8.37 -2.50 -24.13
N LEU A 82 7.80 -1.90 -23.07
CA LEU A 82 6.48 -2.25 -22.54
C LEU A 82 5.36 -2.22 -23.60
N SER A 83 5.48 -1.34 -24.61
CA SER A 83 4.49 -1.18 -25.68
C SER A 83 4.32 -2.43 -26.58
N GLU A 84 5.32 -3.32 -26.60
CA GLU A 84 5.31 -4.61 -27.31
C GLU A 84 4.44 -5.64 -26.58
N TYR A 85 4.47 -5.65 -25.25
CA TYR A 85 3.91 -6.72 -24.42
C TYR A 85 2.56 -6.37 -23.78
N ILE A 86 2.30 -5.09 -23.49
CA ILE A 86 1.14 -4.61 -22.69
C ILE A 86 -0.24 -5.07 -23.20
N LYS A 87 -0.36 -5.38 -24.49
CA LYS A 87 -1.59 -5.84 -25.17
C LYS A 87 -1.80 -7.36 -25.10
N ASN A 88 -0.84 -8.13 -24.60
CA ASN A 88 -0.88 -9.59 -24.60
C ASN A 88 -1.15 -10.11 -23.17
N PRO A 89 -2.29 -10.82 -22.92
CA PRO A 89 -2.64 -11.32 -21.59
C PRO A 89 -1.77 -12.48 -21.10
N ALA A 90 -0.91 -13.06 -21.94
CA ALA A 90 0.12 -14.02 -21.50
C ALA A 90 1.24 -13.36 -20.66
N TYR A 91 1.27 -12.03 -20.57
CA TYR A 91 2.15 -11.29 -19.69
C TYR A 91 1.36 -10.62 -18.56
N SER A 92 1.98 -10.49 -17.39
CA SER A 92 1.61 -9.53 -16.36
C SER A 92 2.66 -8.43 -16.26
N ILE A 93 2.34 -7.33 -15.59
CA ILE A 93 3.12 -6.10 -15.58
C ILE A 93 3.31 -5.69 -14.12
N PHE A 94 4.55 -5.71 -13.65
CA PHE A 94 4.95 -5.21 -12.33
C PHE A 94 5.77 -3.93 -12.54
N ILE A 95 5.26 -2.80 -12.04
CA ILE A 95 5.70 -1.48 -12.50
C ILE A 95 5.45 -0.37 -11.47
N PRO A 96 6.38 0.57 -11.25
CA PRO A 96 6.11 1.80 -10.50
C PRO A 96 5.22 2.76 -11.32
N LEU A 97 4.05 3.13 -10.79
CA LEU A 97 3.06 3.96 -11.47
C LEU A 97 2.63 5.20 -10.70
N LEU A 98 2.22 6.20 -11.47
CA LEU A 98 1.50 7.39 -11.04
C LEU A 98 0.02 7.27 -11.44
N ILE A 99 -0.83 6.83 -10.50
CA ILE A 99 -2.26 6.60 -10.72
C ILE A 99 -3.05 7.87 -10.41
N ARG A 100 -3.58 8.54 -11.44
CA ARG A 100 -4.43 9.72 -11.28
C ARG A 100 -5.87 9.27 -11.06
N VAL A 101 -6.42 9.52 -9.87
CA VAL A 101 -7.78 9.10 -9.46
C VAL A 101 -8.70 10.32 -9.38
N ASP A 102 -9.26 10.75 -10.52
CA ASP A 102 -10.25 11.82 -10.51
C ASP A 102 -11.63 11.31 -10.01
N MET A 103 -12.57 12.22 -9.76
CA MET A 103 -13.87 11.87 -9.17
C MET A 103 -14.83 11.13 -10.12
N GLN A 104 -14.48 10.98 -11.39
CA GLN A 104 -15.30 10.38 -12.45
C GLN A 104 -14.56 9.27 -13.24
N SER A 105 -13.22 9.25 -13.20
CA SER A 105 -12.36 8.24 -13.81
C SER A 105 -11.09 8.01 -13.00
N SER A 106 -10.36 6.92 -13.29
CA SER A 106 -8.95 6.85 -12.95
C SER A 106 -8.12 6.52 -14.18
N THR A 107 -6.94 7.11 -14.27
CA THR A 107 -6.00 6.92 -15.39
C THR A 107 -4.58 6.76 -14.86
N THR A 108 -3.98 5.63 -15.18
CA THR A 108 -2.61 5.28 -14.80
C THR A 108 -1.58 5.87 -15.77
N THR A 109 -0.72 6.74 -15.26
CA THR A 109 0.45 7.25 -15.99
C THR A 109 1.74 6.61 -15.46
N LEU A 110 2.73 6.48 -16.33
CA LEU A 110 4.11 6.21 -15.91
C LEU A 110 4.62 7.39 -15.07
N MET A 111 5.52 7.14 -14.13
CA MET A 111 6.03 8.16 -13.21
C MET A 111 6.61 9.36 -13.97
N ARG A 112 5.98 10.53 -13.82
CA ARG A 112 6.48 11.82 -14.29
C ARG A 112 6.14 12.88 -13.26
N PRO A 113 7.12 13.41 -12.50
CA PRO A 113 6.87 14.40 -11.46
C PRO A 113 6.13 15.62 -12.03
N ARG A 114 4.97 15.95 -11.45
CA ARG A 114 4.17 17.14 -11.84
C ARG A 114 3.60 17.90 -10.63
N GLY A 115 4.51 18.24 -9.72
CA GLY A 115 4.32 19.26 -8.70
C GLY A 115 3.63 18.78 -7.43
N ASN A 116 3.99 19.41 -6.31
CA ASN A 116 3.57 19.02 -4.96
C ASN A 116 2.18 19.57 -4.64
N SER A 117 1.21 19.33 -5.53
CA SER A 117 -0.19 19.66 -5.31
C SER A 117 -0.84 18.58 -4.46
N PHE A 118 -1.19 18.92 -3.22
CA PHE A 118 -2.00 18.06 -2.34
C PHE A 118 -3.44 17.84 -2.86
N PHE A 119 -3.79 18.46 -3.99
CA PHE A 119 -5.07 18.31 -4.69
C PHE A 119 -4.94 17.60 -6.05
N ASP A 120 -3.74 17.20 -6.48
CA ASP A 120 -3.60 16.28 -7.61
C ASP A 120 -3.80 14.85 -7.09
N HIS A 121 -4.95 14.23 -7.38
CA HIS A 121 -5.34 12.89 -6.89
C HIS A 121 -4.50 11.71 -7.46
N SER A 122 -3.26 12.01 -7.79
CA SER A 122 -2.14 11.12 -8.06
C SER A 122 -1.80 10.26 -6.85
N ARG A 123 -1.64 8.95 -7.07
CA ARG A 123 -1.10 8.00 -6.10
C ARG A 123 0.12 7.32 -6.70
N TYR A 124 1.19 7.19 -5.92
CA TYR A 124 2.47 6.65 -6.37
C TYR A 124 2.60 5.22 -5.86
N TRP A 125 2.37 4.24 -6.73
CA TRP A 125 2.10 2.84 -6.37
C TRP A 125 3.01 1.89 -7.16
N LEU A 126 3.71 0.98 -6.48
CA LEU A 126 4.42 -0.14 -7.11
C LEU A 126 3.42 -1.28 -7.33
N ALA A 127 2.92 -1.44 -8.55
CA ALA A 127 1.67 -2.16 -8.79
C ALA A 127 1.79 -3.28 -9.83
N LEU A 128 0.95 -4.30 -9.66
CA LEU A 128 0.89 -5.52 -10.45
C LEU A 128 -0.45 -5.62 -11.19
N TYR A 129 -0.38 -5.79 -12.51
CA TYR A 129 -1.53 -5.89 -13.42
C TYR A 129 -1.40 -7.08 -14.37
N ASN A 130 -2.52 -7.54 -14.94
CA ASN A 130 -2.49 -8.37 -16.15
C ASN A 130 -2.21 -7.51 -17.40
N GLY A 131 -1.58 -8.09 -18.41
CA GLY A 131 -1.57 -7.55 -19.77
C GLY A 131 -2.94 -7.67 -20.44
N GLY A 132 -3.04 -7.21 -21.69
CA GLY A 132 -4.28 -7.23 -22.49
C GLY A 132 -4.88 -5.85 -22.79
N LYS A 133 -4.32 -4.76 -22.21
CA LYS A 133 -4.82 -3.40 -22.44
C LYS A 133 -4.03 -2.65 -23.52
N LYS A 134 -4.69 -1.69 -24.18
CA LYS A 134 -4.14 -0.97 -25.35
C LYS A 134 -2.88 -0.15 -25.04
N SER A 135 -2.77 0.36 -23.82
CA SER A 135 -1.63 1.15 -23.30
C SER A 135 -1.72 1.24 -21.77
N ILE A 136 -0.67 1.73 -21.11
CA ILE A 136 -0.66 1.88 -19.65
C ILE A 136 -1.76 2.82 -19.17
N GLY A 137 -2.09 3.87 -19.93
CA GLY A 137 -3.21 4.81 -19.68
C GLY A 137 -4.62 4.24 -19.81
N LYS A 138 -4.78 2.91 -19.71
CA LYS A 138 -6.06 2.20 -19.65
C LYS A 138 -6.19 1.26 -18.46
N PHE A 139 -5.19 1.20 -17.59
CA PHE A 139 -5.35 0.62 -16.26
C PHE A 139 -5.98 1.65 -15.30
N THR A 140 -6.49 1.12 -14.20
CA THR A 140 -7.29 1.81 -13.18
C THR A 140 -7.00 1.13 -11.84
N SER A 141 -7.37 1.77 -10.73
CA SER A 141 -7.26 1.17 -9.40
C SER A 141 -8.25 0.04 -9.11
N TYR A 142 -8.90 -0.50 -10.15
CA TYR A 142 -9.73 -1.71 -10.14
C TYR A 142 -9.12 -2.88 -10.92
N ASP A 143 -8.10 -2.64 -11.75
CA ASP A 143 -7.41 -3.67 -12.55
C ASP A 143 -6.22 -4.31 -11.82
N GLU A 144 -5.92 -3.83 -10.62
CA GLU A 144 -4.79 -4.26 -9.80
C GLU A 144 -5.02 -5.67 -9.26
N ILE A 145 -4.02 -6.52 -9.47
CA ILE A 145 -3.92 -7.79 -8.74
C ILE A 145 -3.42 -7.49 -7.33
N ALA A 146 -2.36 -6.68 -7.20
CA ALA A 146 -1.72 -6.31 -5.93
C ALA A 146 -0.79 -5.07 -6.04
N TYR A 147 -0.51 -4.43 -4.90
CA TYR A 147 0.40 -3.30 -4.63
C TYR A 147 0.52 -3.16 -3.08
N ALA A 148 1.27 -2.35 -2.30
CA ALA A 148 2.44 -1.43 -2.38
C ALA A 148 2.37 0.08 -2.80
N PRO A 149 1.91 1.03 -1.95
CA PRO A 149 2.15 2.46 -2.09
C PRO A 149 3.54 2.92 -1.64
N PHE A 150 4.00 4.00 -2.28
CA PHE A 150 5.00 4.92 -1.77
C PHE A 150 4.37 5.90 -0.76
N ASP A 151 5.15 6.42 0.19
CA ASP A 151 4.72 7.24 1.33
C ASP A 151 4.91 8.73 1.05
N ILE A 152 4.49 9.16 -0.15
CA ILE A 152 4.84 10.45 -0.79
C ILE A 152 4.28 11.72 -0.10
N TYR A 153 3.58 11.55 1.02
CA TYR A 153 3.14 12.63 1.91
C TYR A 153 3.61 12.43 3.37
N GLY A 154 4.33 11.34 3.66
CA GLY A 154 4.83 10.93 4.97
C GLY A 154 6.34 11.15 5.12
N THR A 155 7.13 10.08 5.02
CA THR A 155 8.62 10.16 5.09
C THR A 155 9.33 10.21 3.74
N GLU A 156 8.59 10.07 2.64
CA GLU A 156 9.14 10.08 1.28
C GLU A 156 8.59 11.32 0.54
N THR A 157 9.43 12.00 -0.24
CA THR A 157 9.02 13.14 -1.08
C THR A 157 8.99 12.78 -2.57
N SER A 158 9.64 11.67 -2.94
CA SER A 158 9.52 10.99 -4.23
C SER A 158 9.48 9.47 -4.06
N ALA A 159 9.22 8.71 -5.13
CA ALA A 159 9.25 7.25 -5.03
C ALA A 159 10.68 6.70 -5.06
N GLU A 160 11.61 7.41 -5.68
CA GLU A 160 13.05 7.11 -5.71
C GLU A 160 13.63 7.09 -4.28
N GLU A 161 13.20 8.00 -3.40
CA GLU A 161 13.59 8.01 -1.97
C GLU A 161 13.13 6.75 -1.19
N SER A 162 12.20 5.94 -1.72
CA SER A 162 11.76 4.68 -1.12
C SER A 162 12.68 3.47 -1.40
N TYR A 163 13.74 3.65 -2.21
CA TYR A 163 14.65 2.58 -2.70
C TYR A 163 15.04 1.54 -1.63
N PHE A 164 15.31 1.99 -0.39
CA PHE A 164 15.68 1.16 0.75
C PHE A 164 14.64 0.11 1.14
N ARG A 165 13.34 0.38 0.91
CA ARG A 165 12.22 -0.53 1.22
C ARG A 165 11.57 -1.18 0.01
N ILE A 166 12.04 -0.93 -1.21
CA ILE A 166 11.58 -1.63 -2.43
C ILE A 166 11.58 -3.17 -2.26
N PRO A 167 12.60 -3.82 -1.66
CA PRO A 167 12.56 -5.25 -1.39
C PRO A 167 11.40 -5.70 -0.49
N TYR A 168 11.01 -4.89 0.51
CA TYR A 168 9.86 -5.15 1.38
C TYR A 168 8.55 -5.02 0.63
N MET A 169 8.46 -4.06 -0.30
CA MET A 169 7.28 -3.83 -1.14
C MET A 169 7.05 -4.99 -2.12
N ILE A 170 8.10 -5.44 -2.81
CA ILE A 170 8.07 -6.62 -3.68
C ILE A 170 7.71 -7.86 -2.88
N LYS A 171 8.32 -8.05 -1.71
CA LYS A 171 8.03 -9.18 -0.83
C LYS A 171 6.59 -9.17 -0.31
N ASN A 172 6.04 -8.02 0.07
CA ASN A 172 4.63 -7.92 0.48
C ASN A 172 3.68 -8.32 -0.66
N ILE A 173 3.93 -7.85 -1.90
CA ILE A 173 3.11 -8.25 -3.06
C ILE A 173 3.19 -9.77 -3.29
N ASN A 174 4.39 -10.34 -3.28
CA ASN A 174 4.61 -11.78 -3.42
C ASN A 174 3.86 -12.55 -2.31
N ASP A 175 4.11 -12.20 -1.04
CA ASP A 175 3.54 -12.87 0.12
C ASP A 175 2.00 -12.73 0.17
N ALA A 176 1.45 -11.60 -0.24
CA ALA A 176 -0.01 -11.39 -0.32
C ALA A 176 -0.67 -12.33 -1.33
N VAL A 177 -0.09 -12.50 -2.53
CA VAL A 177 -0.59 -13.45 -3.53
C VAL A 177 -0.42 -14.89 -3.06
N VAL A 178 0.74 -15.23 -2.49
CA VAL A 178 1.02 -16.57 -1.95
C VAL A 178 0.01 -16.93 -0.86
N LEU A 179 -0.27 -16.01 0.09
CA LEU A 179 -1.29 -16.23 1.13
C LEU A 179 -2.71 -16.39 0.57
N VAL A 180 -3.10 -15.59 -0.43
CA VAL A 180 -4.40 -15.76 -1.10
C VAL A 180 -4.53 -17.16 -1.70
N LYS A 181 -3.48 -17.63 -2.39
CA LYS A 181 -3.42 -18.96 -3.02
C LYS A 181 -3.42 -20.09 -1.99
N GLU A 182 -2.50 -20.05 -1.02
CA GLU A 182 -2.31 -21.11 -0.03
C GLU A 182 -3.48 -21.24 0.95
N LYS A 183 -4.11 -20.13 1.35
CA LYS A 183 -5.31 -20.16 2.21
C LYS A 183 -6.62 -20.31 1.43
N SER A 184 -6.58 -20.46 0.10
CA SER A 184 -7.76 -20.49 -0.78
C SER A 184 -8.73 -19.33 -0.50
N MET A 185 -8.22 -18.10 -0.39
CA MET A 185 -9.06 -16.94 -0.10
C MET A 185 -9.95 -16.60 -1.30
N VAL A 186 -11.26 -16.43 -1.07
CA VAL A 186 -12.27 -16.23 -2.12
C VAL A 186 -13.12 -14.97 -1.90
N GLY A 187 -13.68 -14.46 -2.99
CA GLY A 187 -14.66 -13.39 -3.02
C GLY A 187 -14.07 -11.99 -3.26
N ARG A 188 -14.92 -10.98 -3.06
CA ARG A 188 -14.64 -9.58 -3.45
C ARG A 188 -13.52 -8.96 -2.59
N ARG A 189 -12.68 -8.12 -3.21
CA ARG A 189 -11.65 -7.22 -2.62
C ARG A 189 -11.71 -6.99 -1.10
N GLY A 190 -12.81 -6.41 -0.59
CA GLY A 190 -12.96 -6.10 0.85
C GLY A 190 -13.02 -7.31 1.81
N ALA A 191 -13.27 -8.52 1.30
CA ALA A 191 -13.13 -9.78 2.05
C ALA A 191 -11.68 -10.29 2.03
N ILE A 192 -11.03 -10.31 0.86
CA ILE A 192 -9.62 -10.70 0.70
C ILE A 192 -8.72 -9.84 1.58
N ILE A 193 -8.94 -8.52 1.59
CA ILE A 193 -8.23 -7.56 2.44
C ILE A 193 -8.40 -7.89 3.93
N LYS A 194 -9.62 -8.21 4.39
CA LYS A 194 -9.88 -8.58 5.79
C LYS A 194 -9.15 -9.87 6.17
N SER A 195 -9.10 -10.85 5.27
CA SER A 195 -8.35 -12.08 5.46
C SER A 195 -6.84 -11.81 5.57
N LEU A 196 -6.26 -11.04 4.64
CA LEU A 196 -4.84 -10.66 4.68
C LEU A 196 -4.47 -9.85 5.94
N VAL A 197 -5.30 -8.88 6.34
CA VAL A 197 -5.14 -8.14 7.61
C VAL A 197 -5.15 -9.10 8.81
N SER A 198 -6.03 -10.11 8.81
CA SER A 198 -6.09 -11.09 9.90
C SER A 198 -4.86 -12.00 9.94
N GLU A 199 -4.37 -12.46 8.79
CA GLU A 199 -3.15 -13.27 8.68
C GLU A 199 -1.91 -12.48 9.12
N TYR A 200 -1.78 -11.23 8.68
CA TYR A 200 -0.69 -10.35 9.08
C TYR A 200 -0.73 -10.04 10.58
N ASN A 201 -1.88 -9.61 11.11
CA ASN A 201 -1.99 -9.17 12.50
C ASN A 201 -1.90 -10.32 13.51
N SER A 202 -2.06 -11.58 13.07
CA SER A 202 -1.77 -12.78 13.89
C SER A 202 -0.32 -12.85 14.38
N LYS A 203 0.62 -12.20 13.68
CA LYS A 203 2.06 -12.20 13.99
C LYS A 203 2.46 -11.12 15.01
N THR A 204 1.56 -10.19 15.35
CA THR A 204 1.84 -9.08 16.27
C THR A 204 2.44 -9.45 17.64
N PRO A 205 2.24 -10.64 18.25
CA PRO A 205 2.89 -10.98 19.51
C PRO A 205 4.43 -10.87 19.52
N ILE A 206 5.09 -10.90 18.35
CA ILE A 206 6.53 -10.67 18.22
C ILE A 206 6.98 -9.27 18.72
N LEU A 207 6.09 -8.27 18.64
CA LEU A 207 6.31 -6.89 19.06
C LEU A 207 6.36 -6.72 20.59
N LYS A 208 6.03 -7.77 21.36
CA LYS A 208 6.32 -7.83 22.81
C LYS A 208 7.82 -7.87 23.10
N ASN A 209 8.62 -8.40 22.16
CA ASN A 209 10.03 -8.73 22.36
C ASN A 209 10.98 -7.88 21.51
N LYS A 210 10.61 -7.57 20.26
CA LYS A 210 11.36 -6.68 19.35
C LYS A 210 11.07 -5.20 19.64
N THR A 211 11.98 -4.31 19.23
CA THR A 211 11.85 -2.85 19.39
C THR A 211 11.23 -2.25 18.13
N LEU A 212 10.18 -1.44 18.28
CA LEU A 212 9.52 -0.75 17.17
C LEU A 212 10.32 0.52 16.78
N LEU A 213 10.93 0.52 15.60
CA LEU A 213 11.55 1.71 15.01
C LEU A 213 10.45 2.62 14.43
N ILE A 214 10.52 3.90 14.79
CA ILE A 214 9.74 5.01 14.24
C ILE A 214 10.74 5.94 13.55
N ASN A 215 10.53 6.31 12.27
CA ASN A 215 11.37 7.35 11.67
C ASN A 215 11.07 8.72 12.34
N GLU A 216 12.12 9.46 12.73
CA GLU A 216 12.00 10.82 13.26
C GLU A 216 11.27 11.78 12.29
N ASP A 217 11.32 11.51 10.99
CA ASP A 217 10.63 12.33 9.99
C ASP A 217 9.10 12.25 10.12
N LEU A 218 8.53 11.18 10.69
CA LEU A 218 7.09 11.11 10.98
C LEU A 218 6.62 12.18 12.00
N LEU A 219 7.54 12.65 12.84
CA LEU A 219 7.30 13.68 13.85
C LEU A 219 7.54 15.10 13.29
N SER A 220 8.27 15.23 12.17
CA SER A 220 8.66 16.51 11.57
C SER A 220 7.85 16.86 10.32
N SER A 221 7.54 15.88 9.47
CA SER A 221 6.69 15.98 8.28
C SER A 221 5.28 16.45 8.65
N LYS A 222 4.77 17.43 7.88
CA LYS A 222 3.49 18.08 8.16
C LYS A 222 2.53 18.03 6.99
N ILE A 223 1.33 17.54 7.26
CA ILE A 223 0.18 17.59 6.35
C ILE A 223 -0.87 18.50 6.99
N ASP A 224 -1.35 19.51 6.24
CA ASP A 224 -2.20 20.60 6.74
C ASP A 224 -1.67 21.26 8.03
N SER A 225 -0.35 21.51 8.05
CA SER A 225 0.43 22.05 9.19
C SER A 225 0.47 21.19 10.47
N LYS A 226 -0.18 20.02 10.49
CA LYS A 226 -0.13 19.04 11.60
C LYS A 226 0.94 17.98 11.32
N PRO A 227 1.67 17.48 12.33
CA PRO A 227 2.59 16.37 12.14
C PRO A 227 1.85 15.12 11.65
N VAL A 228 2.54 14.26 10.90
CA VAL A 228 2.02 12.94 10.49
C VAL A 228 1.77 12.06 11.72
N LEU A 229 2.68 12.07 12.68
CA LEU A 229 2.58 11.39 13.97
C LEU A 229 2.93 12.36 15.10
N ASP A 230 1.99 12.61 16.01
CA ASP A 230 2.28 13.33 17.25
C ASP A 230 3.04 12.40 18.22
N VAL A 231 4.18 12.87 18.71
CA VAL A 231 5.06 12.15 19.65
C VAL A 231 4.36 11.78 20.96
N GLU A 232 3.34 12.53 21.39
CA GLU A 232 2.54 12.21 22.56
C GLU A 232 1.76 10.90 22.40
N LEU A 233 1.41 10.51 21.17
CA LEU A 233 0.70 9.26 20.89
C LEU A 233 1.56 8.02 21.12
N LEU A 234 2.90 8.14 21.04
CA LEU A 234 3.80 7.02 21.34
C LEU A 234 3.71 6.56 22.80
N LYS A 235 3.24 7.42 23.71
CA LYS A 235 2.96 7.07 25.12
C LYS A 235 1.81 6.06 25.28
N LEU A 236 1.00 5.85 24.23
CA LEU A 236 -0.05 4.85 24.19
C LEU A 236 0.48 3.45 23.80
N TYR A 237 1.72 3.34 23.33
CA TYR A 237 2.38 2.08 22.97
C TYR A 237 3.21 1.55 24.16
N PRO A 238 2.80 0.45 24.82
CA PRO A 238 3.38 0.01 26.09
C PRO A 238 4.63 -0.88 25.94
N TYR A 239 5.12 -1.07 24.71
CA TYR A 239 6.27 -1.93 24.39
C TYR A 239 7.48 -1.09 23.97
N LYS A 240 8.63 -1.73 23.76
CA LYS A 240 9.86 -1.05 23.35
C LYS A 240 9.66 -0.36 21.99
N TYR A 241 9.94 0.94 21.93
CA TYR A 241 10.07 1.68 20.68
C TYR A 241 11.34 2.53 20.70
N LYS A 242 11.81 2.93 19.51
CA LYS A 242 12.88 3.89 19.32
C LYS A 242 12.53 4.81 18.17
N VAL A 243 12.62 6.13 18.41
CA VAL A 243 12.68 7.12 17.33
C VAL A 243 14.11 7.11 16.77
N ALA A 244 14.25 6.96 15.46
CA ALA A 244 15.53 6.78 14.78
C ALA A 244 15.57 7.59 13.47
N LYS A 245 16.78 7.91 13.00
CA LYS A 245 16.98 8.55 11.69
C LYS A 245 16.75 7.55 10.56
N GLN A 246 16.30 8.03 9.41
CA GLN A 246 16.21 7.24 8.17
C GLN A 246 17.48 6.40 7.91
N SER A 247 18.68 6.99 8.01
CA SER A 247 19.95 6.27 7.78
C SER A 247 20.32 5.23 8.85
N GLU A 248 19.74 5.29 10.06
CA GLU A 248 19.84 4.19 11.03
C GLU A 248 18.89 3.05 10.67
N ILE A 249 17.67 3.39 10.24
CA ILE A 249 16.64 2.44 9.79
C ILE A 249 17.15 1.66 8.56
N GLU A 250 17.74 2.35 7.58
CA GLU A 250 18.41 1.75 6.42
C GLU A 250 19.52 0.77 6.82
N SER A 251 20.36 1.13 7.80
CA SER A 251 21.44 0.27 8.30
C SER A 251 20.93 -0.99 9.00
N LEU A 252 19.88 -0.87 9.82
CA LEU A 252 19.22 -2.00 10.48
C LEU A 252 18.48 -2.89 9.46
N ILE A 253 17.89 -2.30 8.43
CA ILE A 253 17.28 -2.99 7.28
C ILE A 253 18.32 -3.79 6.49
N ALA A 254 19.46 -3.17 6.14
CA ALA A 254 20.52 -3.79 5.36
C ALA A 254 21.21 -4.95 6.11
N SER A 255 21.33 -4.83 7.43
CA SER A 255 21.86 -5.88 8.31
C SER A 255 20.83 -6.95 8.70
N LYS A 256 19.54 -6.79 8.34
CA LYS A 256 18.41 -7.66 8.72
C LYS A 256 18.37 -7.91 10.24
N ASP A 257 18.55 -6.86 11.05
CA ASP A 257 18.67 -6.98 12.52
C ASP A 257 17.37 -7.54 13.16
N LYS A 258 17.53 -8.71 13.79
CA LYS A 258 16.46 -9.48 14.43
C LYS A 258 15.83 -8.85 15.68
N ASN A 259 16.39 -7.79 16.24
CA ASN A 259 15.90 -7.17 17.47
C ASN A 259 14.85 -6.08 17.19
N TYR A 260 14.59 -5.77 15.92
CA TYR A 260 13.78 -4.61 15.52
C TYR A 260 12.63 -4.97 14.57
N CYS A 261 11.59 -4.15 14.63
CA CYS A 261 10.53 -4.07 13.62
C CYS A 261 10.38 -2.62 13.17
N TYR A 262 10.14 -2.37 11.88
CA TYR A 262 10.01 -1.03 11.32
C TYR A 262 8.54 -0.64 11.17
N PHE A 263 8.13 0.46 11.80
CA PHE A 263 6.85 1.14 11.54
C PHE A 263 7.03 2.07 10.34
N THR A 264 6.26 1.83 9.28
CA THR A 264 6.27 2.65 8.07
C THR A 264 4.85 3.02 7.66
N THR A 265 4.65 4.29 7.34
CA THR A 265 3.42 4.79 6.73
C THR A 265 3.39 4.49 5.24
N ALA A 266 2.21 4.55 4.66
CA ALA A 266 2.05 4.66 3.22
C ALA A 266 0.82 5.52 2.94
N ILE A 267 0.96 6.80 3.27
CA ILE A 267 -0.07 7.84 3.20
C ILE A 267 -0.17 8.33 1.76
N ASP A 268 -1.30 8.03 1.14
CA ASP A 268 -1.74 8.68 -0.09
C ASP A 268 -2.98 9.55 0.20
N TYR A 269 -4.11 9.30 -0.47
CA TYR A 269 -5.41 9.86 -0.13
C TYR A 269 -6.14 9.08 0.97
N ALA A 270 -5.55 7.97 1.44
CA ALA A 270 -5.96 7.25 2.64
C ALA A 270 -4.77 6.98 3.57
N LYS A 271 -5.06 6.89 4.87
CA LYS A 271 -4.12 6.46 5.89
C LYS A 271 -3.92 4.96 5.80
N GLN A 272 -2.68 4.56 5.56
CA GLN A 272 -2.20 3.19 5.65
C GLN A 272 -0.89 3.21 6.45
N PHE A 273 -0.65 2.16 7.23
CA PHE A 273 0.65 1.93 7.85
C PHE A 273 0.87 0.44 8.10
N PHE A 274 2.13 0.07 8.23
CA PHE A 274 2.62 -1.30 8.29
C PHE A 274 3.67 -1.38 9.39
N VAL A 275 3.71 -2.52 10.08
CA VAL A 275 4.88 -2.92 10.85
C VAL A 275 5.50 -4.13 10.16
N PHE A 276 6.75 -3.99 9.74
CA PHE A 276 7.55 -5.07 9.17
C PHE A 276 8.53 -5.61 10.19
N ASP A 277 8.70 -6.93 10.24
CA ASP A 277 9.85 -7.53 10.90
C ASP A 277 11.09 -7.39 10.01
N ILE A 278 12.14 -6.78 10.53
CA ILE A 278 13.37 -6.49 9.77
C ILE A 278 14.15 -7.77 9.43
N GLU A 279 14.07 -8.79 10.27
CA GLU A 279 14.81 -10.07 10.12
C GLU A 279 14.45 -10.83 8.84
N ASN A 280 13.17 -10.80 8.49
CA ASN A 280 12.57 -11.62 7.43
C ASN A 280 11.71 -10.80 6.45
N GLN A 281 11.74 -9.47 6.61
CA GLN A 281 11.06 -8.47 5.77
C GLN A 281 9.55 -8.73 5.58
N SER A 282 8.89 -9.39 6.56
CA SER A 282 7.47 -9.74 6.47
C SER A 282 6.58 -8.77 7.24
N VAL A 283 5.36 -8.53 6.74
CA VAL A 283 4.34 -7.76 7.44
C VAL A 283 3.91 -8.53 8.71
N VAL A 284 4.02 -7.87 9.87
CA VAL A 284 3.55 -8.36 11.18
C VAL A 284 2.41 -7.52 11.77
N TYR A 285 2.15 -6.33 11.21
CA TYR A 285 0.91 -5.57 11.45
C TYR A 285 0.53 -4.72 10.24
N THR A 286 -0.77 -4.52 10.04
CA THR A 286 -1.33 -3.41 9.25
C THR A 286 -2.80 -3.15 9.61
N ILE A 287 -3.34 -2.04 9.11
CA ILE A 287 -4.76 -1.67 9.22
C ILE A 287 -5.50 -1.87 7.89
N ILE A 288 -6.82 -2.05 7.95
CA ILE A 288 -7.67 -1.73 6.81
C ILE A 288 -7.59 -0.21 6.61
N PRO A 289 -7.21 0.31 5.42
CA PRO A 289 -7.04 1.75 5.22
C PRO A 289 -8.26 2.59 5.59
N GLY A 290 -7.97 3.70 6.25
CA GLY A 290 -8.95 4.64 6.76
C GLY A 290 -8.92 5.99 6.04
N SER A 291 -10.02 6.72 6.15
CA SER A 291 -10.07 8.15 5.82
C SER A 291 -9.19 8.97 6.76
N GLY A 292 -8.49 9.97 6.23
CA GLY A 292 -7.55 10.82 6.97
C GLY A 292 -6.10 10.49 6.60
N ILE A 293 -5.16 11.27 7.13
CA ILE A 293 -3.74 11.24 6.74
C ILE A 293 -2.78 11.30 7.94
N GLN A 294 -3.18 11.86 9.09
CA GLN A 294 -2.41 11.81 10.33
C GLN A 294 -2.69 10.51 11.11
N ILE A 295 -1.67 9.98 11.79
CA ILE A 295 -1.81 8.92 12.80
C ILE A 295 -2.48 9.50 14.06
N GLU A 296 -3.44 8.77 14.61
CA GLU A 296 -4.31 9.16 15.71
C GLU A 296 -4.19 8.18 16.89
N ALA A 297 -4.65 8.59 18.08
CA ALA A 297 -4.64 7.74 19.28
C ALA A 297 -5.28 6.36 19.06
N ARG A 298 -6.34 6.27 18.25
CA ARG A 298 -7.00 5.00 17.90
C ARG A 298 -6.06 4.02 17.20
N ASP A 299 -5.17 4.49 16.33
CA ASP A 299 -4.30 3.62 15.52
C ASP A 299 -3.25 2.91 16.41
N ILE A 300 -2.67 3.67 17.35
CA ILE A 300 -1.71 3.15 18.33
C ILE A 300 -2.39 2.22 19.33
N ILE A 301 -3.64 2.52 19.72
CA ILE A 301 -4.47 1.65 20.58
C ILE A 301 -4.85 0.36 19.85
N GLU A 302 -5.18 0.40 18.56
CA GLU A 302 -5.49 -0.79 17.75
C GLU A 302 -4.27 -1.69 17.56
N LEU A 303 -3.10 -1.12 17.22
CA LEU A 303 -1.81 -1.84 17.20
C LEU A 303 -1.53 -2.50 18.57
N THR A 304 -1.63 -1.73 19.64
CA THR A 304 -1.42 -2.20 21.02
C THR A 304 -2.40 -3.32 21.41
N ASN A 305 -3.65 -3.27 20.92
CA ASN A 305 -4.66 -4.29 21.19
C ASN A 305 -4.57 -5.51 20.27
N ALA A 306 -3.95 -5.40 19.09
CA ALA A 306 -3.59 -6.55 18.28
C ALA A 306 -2.49 -7.36 18.97
N ILE A 307 -1.42 -6.70 19.44
CA ILE A 307 -0.31 -7.34 20.16
C ILE A 307 -0.78 -8.09 21.42
N LYS A 308 -1.86 -7.66 22.08
CA LYS A 308 -2.42 -8.33 23.28
C LYS A 308 -3.15 -9.65 23.01
N LYS A 309 -3.48 -9.95 21.76
CA LYS A 309 -4.08 -11.24 21.37
C LYS A 309 -3.03 -12.36 21.38
#